data_AF-T1BJE8-F1
#
_entry.id   AF-T1BJE8-F1
#
_cell.length_a   1.000
_cell.length_b   1.000
_cell.length_c   1.000
_cell.angle_alpha   90.00
_cell.angle_beta   90.00
_cell.angle_gamma   90.00
#
_symmetry.space_group_name_H-M   'P 1'
#
loop_
_entity.id
_entity.type
_entity.pdbx_description
1 polymer ?
#
loop_
_entity_poly.entity_id
_entity_poly.type
_entity_poly.pdbx_seq_one_letter_code
_entity_poly.pdbx_strand_id
1 'polypeptide(L)'
;MLYGPGNNGKSTTLGVMEDLLGPECYSTETLQSLSDNRFAVASLWGRLANICADIPSRAVQYTGTFKMVTGGDPVRAERKFRDTFSFVNDSKLVFSANELPEVNDRTEAFWRRWIVIPFNVDLTGREDRGLPGKLHAELPGILCWALDGLRLVRETG
;
A
#
# COMPACT_ATOMS: atom_id res chain seq x y z
N MET A 1 2.53 -5.44 -2.69
CA MET A 1 2.06 -6.30 -1.59
C MET A 1 3.26 -6.92 -0.91
N LEU A 2 3.42 -6.71 0.39
CA LEU A 2 4.36 -7.43 1.22
C LEU A 2 3.65 -8.70 1.70
N TYR A 3 4.18 -9.88 1.38
CA TYR A 3 3.51 -11.14 1.64
C TYR A 3 4.40 -12.10 2.43
N GLY A 4 3.87 -12.71 3.47
CA GLY A 4 4.56 -13.73 4.27
C GLY A 4 4.01 -13.81 5.68
N PRO A 5 4.39 -14.82 6.48
CA PRO A 5 3.85 -15.05 7.82
C PRO A 5 4.13 -13.89 8.80
N GLY A 6 3.64 -13.98 10.04
CA GLY A 6 3.97 -12.99 11.08
C GLY A 6 5.48 -12.94 11.40
N ASN A 7 5.89 -11.89 12.11
CA ASN A 7 7.25 -11.75 12.66
C ASN A 7 8.41 -11.73 11.64
N ASN A 8 8.21 -11.04 10.51
CA ASN A 8 9.16 -10.98 9.40
C ASN A 8 9.60 -9.56 9.01
N GLY A 9 9.16 -8.52 9.74
CA GLY A 9 9.53 -7.13 9.47
C GLY A 9 8.65 -6.37 8.46
N LYS A 10 7.54 -6.96 7.99
CA LYS A 10 6.56 -6.26 7.12
C LYS A 10 6.06 -4.95 7.77
N SER A 11 5.55 -5.04 9.00
CA SER A 11 5.02 -3.86 9.71
C SER A 11 6.08 -2.80 9.95
N THR A 12 7.31 -3.20 10.29
CA THR A 12 8.45 -2.29 10.43
C THR A 12 8.76 -1.57 9.12
N THR A 13 8.74 -2.28 7.99
CA THR A 13 8.99 -1.71 6.66
C THR A 13 7.93 -0.67 6.30
N LEU A 14 6.66 -0.96 6.57
CA LEU A 14 5.57 0.00 6.33
C LEU A 14 5.68 1.22 7.25
N GLY A 15 6.03 1.03 8.51
CA GLY A 15 6.26 2.15 9.44
C GLY A 15 7.36 3.11 8.96
N VAL A 16 8.45 2.58 8.38
CA VAL A 16 9.47 3.45 7.76
C VAL A 16 8.91 4.25 6.57
N MET A 17 8.04 3.66 5.75
CA MET A 17 7.38 4.38 4.65
C MET A 17 6.44 5.48 5.18
N GLU A 18 5.69 5.19 6.23
CA GLU A 18 4.81 6.16 6.90
C GLU A 18 5.62 7.32 7.49
N ASP A 19 6.72 7.03 8.17
CA ASP A 19 7.64 8.02 8.75
C ASP A 19 8.28 8.92 7.67
N LEU A 20 8.68 8.34 6.52
CA LEU A 20 9.25 9.10 5.40
C LEU A 20 8.23 10.06 4.76
N LEU A 21 6.97 9.65 4.67
CA LEU A 21 5.92 10.44 4.02
C LEU A 21 5.30 11.48 4.97
N GLY A 22 5.14 11.12 6.25
CA GLY A 22 4.39 11.88 7.23
C GLY A 22 2.87 11.64 7.13
N PRO A 23 2.13 11.85 8.23
CA PRO A 23 0.73 11.43 8.39
C PRO A 23 -0.25 12.08 7.40
N GLU A 24 0.08 13.25 6.86
CA GLU A 24 -0.76 13.95 5.87
C GLU A 24 -0.49 13.51 4.42
N CYS A 25 0.46 12.61 4.19
CA CYS A 25 0.83 12.19 2.84
C CYS A 25 0.31 10.81 2.47
N TYR A 26 -0.30 10.08 3.40
CA TYR A 26 -0.83 8.74 3.12
C TYR A 26 -2.24 8.50 3.67
N SER A 27 -2.88 7.46 3.16
CA SER A 27 -4.12 6.87 3.66
C SER A 27 -3.90 5.40 4.03
N THR A 28 -4.87 4.76 4.70
CA THR A 28 -4.71 3.40 5.23
C THR A 28 -5.85 2.46 4.87
N GLU A 29 -6.48 2.65 3.71
CA GLU A 29 -7.62 1.85 3.28
C GLU A 29 -7.21 0.43 2.90
N THR A 30 -8.00 -0.56 3.32
CA THR A 30 -7.85 -1.94 2.87
C THR A 30 -8.31 -2.09 1.42
N LEU A 31 -7.82 -3.13 0.72
CA LEU A 31 -8.28 -3.46 -0.62
C LEU A 31 -9.80 -3.66 -0.68
N GLN A 32 -10.38 -4.28 0.35
CA GLN A 32 -11.82 -4.50 0.47
C GLN A 32 -12.57 -3.20 0.74
N SER A 33 -12.02 -2.28 1.54
CA SER A 33 -12.64 -0.95 1.76
C SER A 33 -12.70 -0.18 0.43
N LEU A 34 -11.62 -0.18 -0.35
CA LEU A 34 -11.61 0.43 -1.68
C LEU A 34 -12.56 -0.25 -2.68
N SER A 35 -12.82 -1.55 -2.53
CA SER A 35 -13.81 -2.30 -3.32
C SER A 35 -15.25 -1.97 -2.93
N ASP A 36 -15.55 -1.99 -1.63
CA ASP A 36 -16.92 -2.07 -1.12
C ASP A 36 -17.45 -0.72 -0.62
N ASN A 37 -16.56 0.20 -0.25
CA ASN A 37 -16.90 1.49 0.36
C ASN A 37 -16.57 2.66 -0.58
N ARG A 38 -17.62 3.25 -1.16
CA ARG A 38 -17.51 4.43 -2.03
C ARG A 38 -16.83 5.65 -1.38
N PHE A 39 -16.84 5.74 -0.04
CA PHE A 39 -16.20 6.83 0.69
C PHE A 39 -14.69 6.60 0.89
N ALA A 40 -14.24 5.34 0.85
CA ALA A 40 -12.82 4.99 1.00
C ALA A 40 -11.98 5.54 -0.15
N VAL A 41 -12.51 5.54 -1.38
CA VAL A 41 -11.79 6.11 -2.53
C VAL A 41 -11.48 7.59 -2.33
N ALA A 42 -12.34 8.33 -1.62
CA ALA A 42 -12.11 9.75 -1.36
C ALA A 42 -10.92 10.03 -0.43
N SER A 43 -10.45 9.03 0.34
CA SER A 43 -9.29 9.19 1.23
C SER A 43 -7.97 9.14 0.47
N LEU A 44 -7.95 8.59 -0.75
CA LEU A 44 -6.79 8.61 -1.66
C LEU A 44 -6.54 10.00 -2.26
N TRP A 45 -7.56 10.87 -2.30
CA TRP A 45 -7.44 12.16 -2.97
C TRP A 45 -6.41 13.05 -2.29
N GLY A 46 -5.39 13.44 -3.05
CA GLY A 46 -4.29 14.29 -2.58
C GLY A 46 -3.23 13.56 -1.75
N ARG A 47 -3.29 12.22 -1.63
CA ARG A 47 -2.28 11.42 -0.92
C ARG A 47 -1.24 10.85 -1.90
N LEU A 48 -0.02 10.68 -1.42
CA LEU A 48 1.09 10.09 -2.18
C LEU A 48 1.07 8.55 -2.12
N ALA A 49 0.56 7.98 -1.04
CA ALA A 49 0.46 6.54 -0.86
C ALA A 49 -0.79 6.13 -0.10
N ASN A 50 -1.20 4.88 -0.28
CA ASN A 50 -2.12 4.19 0.61
C ASN A 50 -1.37 3.03 1.23
N ILE A 51 -1.06 3.10 2.52
CA ILE A 51 -0.25 2.13 3.26
C ILE A 51 -1.19 1.37 4.21
N CYS A 52 -1.40 0.08 3.95
CA CYS A 52 -2.27 -0.75 4.75
C CYS A 52 -1.50 -1.97 5.29
N ALA A 53 -1.34 -2.02 6.61
CA ALA A 53 -0.49 -2.98 7.29
C ALA A 53 -1.03 -4.42 7.33
N ASP A 54 -2.34 -4.59 7.19
CA ASP A 54 -2.95 -5.91 7.16
C ASP A 54 -4.24 -5.89 6.33
N ILE A 55 -4.24 -6.65 5.25
CA ILE A 55 -5.45 -6.93 4.47
C ILE A 55 -6.10 -8.20 5.05
N PRO A 56 -7.41 -8.17 5.35
CA PRO A 56 -8.13 -9.37 5.76
C PRO A 56 -8.15 -10.42 4.64
N SER A 57 -8.09 -11.71 4.98
CA SER A 57 -8.19 -12.81 4.01
C SER A 57 -9.55 -12.92 3.31
N ARG A 58 -10.55 -12.11 3.76
CA ARG A 58 -11.88 -12.02 3.15
C ARG A 58 -11.82 -11.72 1.66
N ALA A 59 -12.66 -12.42 0.91
CA ALA A 59 -12.76 -12.27 -0.53
C ALA A 59 -13.02 -10.82 -0.97
N VAL A 60 -12.32 -10.38 -2.01
CA VAL A 60 -12.56 -9.10 -2.69
C VAL A 60 -13.68 -9.29 -3.70
N GLN A 61 -14.82 -8.62 -3.48
CA GLN A 61 -16.02 -8.82 -4.31
C GLN A 61 -15.95 -8.06 -5.64
N TYR A 62 -15.46 -6.82 -5.63
CA TYR A 62 -15.43 -5.96 -6.81
C TYR A 62 -14.02 -5.40 -7.05
N THR A 63 -13.41 -5.83 -8.14
CA THR A 63 -12.05 -5.39 -8.53
C THR A 63 -12.05 -4.18 -9.46
N GLY A 64 -13.22 -3.71 -9.90
CA GLY A 64 -13.37 -2.59 -10.84
C GLY A 64 -12.74 -1.31 -10.29
N THR A 65 -13.08 -0.94 -9.05
CA THR A 65 -12.50 0.22 -8.38
C THR A 65 -10.99 0.12 -8.28
N PHE A 66 -10.46 -1.05 -7.86
CA PHE A 66 -9.03 -1.31 -7.82
C PHE A 66 -8.35 -1.09 -9.17
N LYS A 67 -8.94 -1.60 -10.27
CA LYS A 67 -8.40 -1.42 -11.62
C LYS A 67 -8.37 0.04 -12.06
N MET A 68 -9.37 0.83 -11.68
CA MET A 68 -9.41 2.27 -11.99
C MET A 68 -8.37 3.04 -11.18
N VAL A 69 -8.31 2.86 -9.85
CA VAL A 69 -7.35 3.59 -8.99
C VAL A 69 -5.89 3.24 -9.31
N THR A 70 -5.61 2.04 -9.80
CA THR A 70 -4.26 1.64 -10.25
C THR A 70 -4.02 1.87 -11.74
N GLY A 71 -5.06 2.15 -12.51
CA GLY A 71 -5.03 2.23 -13.97
C GLY A 71 -4.74 3.62 -14.52
N GLY A 72 -4.81 4.66 -13.69
CA GLY A 72 -4.70 6.06 -14.13
C GLY A 72 -6.00 6.62 -14.71
N ASP A 73 -7.11 5.89 -14.58
CA ASP A 73 -8.43 6.36 -14.97
C ASP A 73 -9.01 7.31 -13.91
N PRO A 74 -9.80 8.33 -14.30
CA PRO A 74 -10.54 9.13 -13.35
C PRO A 74 -11.51 8.27 -12.51
N VAL A 75 -11.43 8.39 -11.20
CA VAL A 75 -12.33 7.72 -10.26
C VAL A 75 -13.30 8.71 -9.64
N ARG A 76 -14.56 8.28 -9.53
CA ARG A 76 -15.60 9.02 -8.82
C ARG A 76 -15.47 8.75 -7.33
N ALA A 77 -15.44 9.81 -6.53
CA ALA A 77 -15.34 9.71 -5.08
C ALA A 77 -16.42 10.53 -4.37
N GLU A 78 -16.94 9.96 -3.28
CA GLU A 78 -17.97 10.59 -2.46
C GLU A 78 -17.39 10.93 -1.08
N ARG A 79 -17.70 12.12 -0.58
CA ARG A 79 -17.50 12.46 0.84
C ARG A 79 -18.86 12.48 1.52
N LYS A 80 -18.93 11.95 2.75
CA LYS A 80 -20.19 11.90 3.49
C LYS A 80 -20.77 13.31 3.63
N PHE A 81 -22.04 13.47 3.21
CA PHE A 81 -22.77 14.75 3.24
C PHE A 81 -22.16 15.87 2.38
N ARG A 82 -21.40 15.54 1.33
CA ARG A 82 -20.86 16.53 0.37
C ARG A 82 -21.05 16.05 -1.07
N ASP A 83 -20.84 16.97 -2.00
CA ASP A 83 -20.89 16.66 -3.43
C ASP A 83 -19.84 15.63 -3.82
N THR A 84 -20.20 14.84 -4.82
CA THR A 84 -19.27 13.95 -5.50
C THR A 84 -18.24 14.76 -6.28
N PHE A 85 -17.00 14.30 -6.31
CA PHE A 85 -15.97 14.80 -7.20
C PHE A 85 -15.28 13.63 -7.93
N SER A 86 -14.54 13.95 -8.98
CA SER A 86 -13.72 12.98 -9.72
C SER A 86 -12.26 13.41 -9.67
N PHE A 87 -11.36 12.44 -9.57
CA PHE A 87 -9.92 12.70 -9.62
C PHE A 87 -9.19 11.50 -10.22
N VAL A 88 -7.97 11.73 -10.70
CA VAL A 88 -7.06 10.64 -11.08
C VAL A 88 -6.23 10.29 -9.85
N ASN A 89 -6.16 9.00 -9.51
CA ASN A 89 -5.42 8.57 -8.32
C ASN A 89 -3.91 8.60 -8.58
N ASP A 90 -3.20 9.43 -7.83
CA ASP A 90 -1.74 9.48 -7.82
C ASP A 90 -1.13 8.62 -6.70
N SER A 91 -1.93 8.18 -5.73
CA SER A 91 -1.44 7.38 -4.60
C SER A 91 -0.92 6.01 -5.04
N LYS A 92 0.27 5.65 -4.58
CA LYS A 92 0.79 4.27 -4.68
C LYS A 92 0.16 3.40 -3.60
N LEU A 93 -0.46 2.30 -4.01
CA LEU A 93 -1.10 1.36 -3.08
C LEU A 93 -0.10 0.33 -2.57
N VAL A 94 0.16 0.36 -1.26
CA VAL A 94 1.05 -0.55 -0.55
C VAL A 94 0.23 -1.32 0.47
N PHE A 95 0.29 -2.63 0.37
CA PHE A 95 -0.48 -3.55 1.19
C PHE A 95 0.43 -4.59 1.82
N SER A 96 0.12 -5.03 3.03
CA SER A 96 0.72 -6.20 3.67
C SER A 96 -0.36 -7.23 3.96
N ALA A 97 -0.03 -8.51 3.79
CA ALA A 97 -0.93 -9.62 4.09
C ALA A 97 -0.13 -10.84 4.55
N ASN A 98 -0.63 -11.54 5.57
CA ASN A 98 -0.07 -12.83 5.97
C ASN A 98 -0.60 -13.97 5.09
N GLU A 99 -1.85 -13.86 4.68
CA GLU A 99 -2.53 -14.75 3.76
C GLU A 99 -3.07 -13.92 2.59
N LEU A 100 -2.98 -14.45 1.37
CA LEU A 100 -3.53 -13.74 0.21
C LEU A 100 -5.07 -13.74 0.31
N PRO A 101 -5.72 -12.59 0.11
CA PRO A 101 -7.18 -12.55 0.06
C PRO A 101 -7.67 -13.35 -1.14
N GLU A 102 -8.83 -14.00 -0.99
CA GLU A 102 -9.49 -14.61 -2.15
C GLU A 102 -9.94 -13.52 -3.14
N VAL A 103 -9.67 -13.74 -4.42
CA VAL A 103 -10.09 -12.81 -5.48
C VAL A 103 -10.75 -13.62 -6.59
N ASN A 104 -12.01 -13.30 -6.88
CA ASN A 104 -12.79 -13.97 -7.93
C ASN A 104 -12.40 -13.53 -9.35
N ASP A 105 -11.63 -12.45 -9.48
CA ASP A 105 -11.17 -11.91 -10.74
C ASP A 105 -9.91 -12.63 -11.26
N ARG A 106 -10.07 -13.35 -12.37
CA ARG A 106 -8.98 -14.08 -13.05
C ARG A 106 -8.38 -13.31 -14.23
N THR A 107 -8.77 -12.05 -14.45
CA THR A 107 -8.31 -11.28 -15.59
C THR A 107 -6.87 -10.82 -15.41
N GLU A 108 -6.08 -10.90 -16.47
CA GLU A 108 -4.70 -10.39 -16.50
C GLU A 108 -4.65 -8.90 -16.11
N ALA A 109 -5.69 -8.14 -16.47
CA ALA A 109 -5.82 -6.74 -16.08
C ALA A 109 -5.73 -6.55 -14.58
N PHE A 110 -6.33 -7.42 -13.76
CA PHE A 110 -6.18 -7.32 -12.31
C PHE A 110 -4.76 -7.71 -11.88
N TRP A 111 -4.26 -8.86 -12.33
CA TRP A 111 -3.03 -9.46 -11.80
C TRP A 111 -1.75 -8.71 -12.18
N ARG A 112 -1.66 -8.10 -13.38
CA ARG A 112 -0.48 -7.35 -13.81
C ARG A 112 -0.16 -6.09 -12.98
N ARG A 113 -1.10 -5.65 -12.14
CA ARG A 113 -0.95 -4.46 -11.28
C ARG A 113 -0.28 -4.79 -9.94
N TRP A 114 -0.11 -6.07 -9.62
CA TRP A 114 0.49 -6.51 -8.37
C TRP A 114 1.99 -6.68 -8.51
N ILE A 115 2.72 -6.02 -7.62
CA ILE A 115 4.11 -6.37 -7.32
C ILE A 115 4.08 -7.06 -5.95
N VAL A 116 4.39 -8.36 -5.92
CA VAL A 116 4.41 -9.15 -4.69
C VAL A 116 5.85 -9.29 -4.22
N ILE A 117 6.12 -8.83 -3.00
CA ILE A 117 7.43 -8.89 -2.37
C ILE A 117 7.33 -9.91 -1.23
N PRO A 118 8.00 -11.08 -1.34
CA PRO A 118 7.95 -12.11 -0.31
C PRO A 118 8.83 -11.74 0.89
N PHE A 119 8.27 -11.84 2.09
CA PHE A 119 8.92 -11.67 3.38
C PHE A 119 9.01 -13.03 4.08
N ASN A 120 9.99 -13.83 3.67
CA ASN A 120 10.13 -15.23 4.08
C ASN A 120 10.99 -15.44 5.33
N VAL A 121 11.45 -14.38 5.98
CA VAL A 121 12.33 -14.44 7.15
C VAL A 121 11.48 -14.60 8.42
N ASP A 122 11.83 -15.56 9.28
CA ASP A 122 11.29 -15.65 10.64
C ASP A 122 12.30 -15.06 11.64
N LEU A 123 11.88 -13.99 12.31
CA LEU A 123 12.66 -13.27 13.30
C LEU A 123 12.38 -13.74 14.73
N THR A 124 11.62 -14.82 14.93
CA THR A 124 11.28 -15.35 16.25
C THR A 124 12.52 -15.63 17.08
N GLY A 125 12.61 -15.00 18.27
CA GLY A 125 13.76 -15.08 19.17
C GLY A 125 14.96 -14.23 18.76
N ARG A 126 14.84 -13.45 17.69
CA ARG A 126 15.87 -12.53 17.15
C ARG A 126 15.28 -11.13 16.91
N GLU A 127 14.15 -10.81 17.54
CA GLU A 127 13.47 -9.54 17.35
C GLU A 127 14.25 -8.41 18.02
N ASP A 128 14.58 -7.38 17.25
CA ASP A 128 15.07 -6.11 17.80
C ASP A 128 13.89 -5.16 18.01
N ARG A 129 13.39 -5.08 19.25
CA ARG A 129 12.30 -4.18 19.64
C ARG A 129 12.66 -2.69 19.54
N GLY A 130 13.95 -2.36 19.54
CA GLY A 130 14.44 -0.99 19.37
C GLY A 130 14.63 -0.59 17.91
N LEU A 131 14.47 -1.54 16.97
CA LEU A 131 14.70 -1.30 15.55
C LEU A 131 13.88 -0.15 14.96
N PRO A 132 12.58 0.04 15.28
CA PRO A 132 11.83 1.18 14.74
C PRO A 132 12.47 2.52 15.08
N GLY A 133 12.94 2.72 16.32
CA GLY A 133 13.60 3.95 16.73
C GLY A 133 14.96 4.15 16.04
N LYS A 134 15.71 3.07 15.81
CA LYS A 134 16.98 3.13 15.05
C LYS A 134 16.72 3.52 13.58
N LEU A 135 15.73 2.93 12.94
CA LEU A 135 15.36 3.25 11.56
C LEU A 135 14.84 4.68 11.43
N HIS A 136 14.08 5.15 12.43
CA HIS A 136 13.62 6.53 12.49
C HIS A 136 14.78 7.54 12.54
N ALA A 137 15.83 7.24 13.30
CA ALA A 137 17.03 8.09 13.36
C ALA A 137 17.79 8.14 12.02
N GLU A 138 17.69 7.07 11.21
CA GLU A 138 18.37 6.92 9.92
C GLU A 138 17.51 7.34 8.72
N LEU A 139 16.31 7.91 8.92
CA LEU A 139 15.40 8.31 7.84
C LEU A 139 16.06 9.14 6.73
N PRO A 140 16.94 10.12 7.01
CA PRO A 140 17.62 10.86 5.94
C PRO A 140 18.47 9.94 5.04
N GLY A 141 19.17 8.97 5.63
CA GLY A 141 19.96 7.98 4.90
C GLY A 141 19.09 7.03 4.09
N ILE A 142 17.98 6.56 4.68
CA ILE A 142 16.99 5.71 4.00
C ILE A 142 16.37 6.45 2.81
N LEU A 143 16.06 7.74 2.95
CA LEU A 143 15.54 8.56 1.87
C LEU A 143 16.56 8.68 0.71
N CYS A 144 17.82 8.98 1.01
CA CYS A 144 18.88 9.03 -0.01
C CYS A 144 19.01 7.69 -0.74
N TRP A 145 19.01 6.57 0.00
CA TRP A 145 19.05 5.24 -0.58
C TRP A 145 17.83 4.94 -1.48
N ALA A 146 16.63 5.35 -1.06
CA ALA A 146 15.42 5.20 -1.86
C ALA A 146 15.46 6.05 -3.15
N LEU A 147 16.05 7.24 -3.11
CA LEU A 147 16.25 8.08 -4.29
C LEU A 147 17.25 7.48 -5.28
N ASP A 148 18.30 6.83 -4.79
CA ASP A 148 19.22 6.08 -5.65
C ASP A 148 18.52 4.86 -6.29
N GLY A 149 17.68 4.16 -5.52
CA GLY A 149 16.81 3.11 -6.07
C GLY A 149 15.86 3.62 -7.16
N LEU A 150 15.27 4.81 -6.97
CA LEU A 150 14.42 5.45 -7.98
C LEU A 150 15.19 5.76 -9.27
N ARG A 151 16.44 6.23 -9.17
CA ARG A 151 17.30 6.47 -10.35
C ARG A 151 17.53 5.18 -11.13
N LEU A 152 17.91 4.11 -10.43
CA LEU A 152 18.15 2.81 -11.05
C LEU A 152 16.92 2.30 -11.80
N VAL A 153 15.74 2.35 -11.17
CA VAL A 153 14.48 1.91 -11.81
C VAL A 153 14.18 2.71 -13.08
N ARG A 154 14.47 4.02 -13.10
CA ARG A 154 14.26 4.87 -14.29
C ARG A 154 15.25 4.61 -15.42
N GLU A 155 16.43 4.08 -15.11
CA GLU A 155 17.46 3.75 -16.08
C GLU A 155 17.27 2.35 -16.69
N THR A 156 16.79 1.40 -15.88
CA THR A 156 16.70 -0.02 -16.27
C THR A 156 15.29 -0.52 -16.59
N GLY A 157 14.25 0.25 -16.25
CA GLY A 157 12.84 -0.11 -16.40
C GLY A 157 12.13 0.73 -17.45
#